data_AF-A0A0P6RA95-F1
#
_entry.id   AF-A0A0P6RA95-F1
#
_cell.length_a   1.000
_cell.length_b   1.000
_cell.length_c   1.000
_cell.angle_alpha   90.00
_cell.angle_beta   90.00
_cell.angle_gamma   90.00
#
_symmetry.space_group_name_H-M   'P 1'
#
loop_
_entity.id
_entity.type
_entity.pdbx_description
1 polymer ?
#
loop_
_entity_poly.entity_id
_entity_poly.type
_entity_poly.pdbx_seq_one_letter_code
_entity_poly.pdbx_strand_id
1 'polypeptide(L)'
;MTLPAPRLANAPAAHFDLEPFHVTAHRELAEFPLVAPGVCLNPMCSRVFAPSRSWQRYCCETCRKMDEAEMRRIGQKAAPALLAWRMGKYEKQDAGLRALSRASRNYVTRLQSEWYRDRMARASERRQHD
;
A
#
# COMPACT_ATOMS: atom_id res chain seq x y z
N MET A 1 -23.83 12.94 26.77
CA MET A 1 -22.54 12.58 27.41
C MET A 1 -21.51 12.41 26.30
N THR A 2 -20.53 13.29 26.22
CA THR A 2 -19.42 13.18 25.27
C THR A 2 -18.35 12.31 25.93
N LEU A 3 -18.12 11.10 25.41
CA LEU A 3 -17.03 10.25 25.90
C LEU A 3 -15.70 10.98 25.68
N PRO A 4 -14.86 11.15 26.71
CA PRO A 4 -13.55 11.77 26.54
C PRO A 4 -12.74 10.93 25.54
N ALA A 5 -12.06 11.61 24.62
CA ALA A 5 -11.20 10.96 23.64
C ALA A 5 -10.18 10.07 24.37
N PRO A 6 -9.97 8.81 23.94
CA PRO A 6 -9.04 7.92 24.60
C PRO A 6 -7.64 8.54 24.63
N ARG A 7 -6.97 8.50 25.78
CA ARG A 7 -5.66 9.14 26.08
C ARG A 7 -4.54 8.85 25.07
N LEU A 8 -4.70 7.83 24.23
CA LEU A 8 -3.72 7.38 23.24
C LEU A 8 -4.20 7.54 21.79
N ALA A 9 -5.27 8.31 21.54
CA ALA A 9 -5.81 8.52 20.19
C ALA A 9 -4.75 9.05 19.20
N ASN A 10 -3.73 9.75 19.71
CA ASN A 10 -2.61 10.30 18.93
C ASN A 10 -1.24 9.71 19.34
N ALA A 11 -1.21 8.61 20.08
CA ALA A 11 0.06 8.00 20.45
C ALA A 11 0.80 7.55 19.17
N PRO A 12 2.12 7.78 19.06
CA PRO A 12 2.88 7.29 17.92
C PRO A 12 2.77 5.76 17.85
N ALA A 13 2.61 5.23 16.63
CA ALA A 13 2.63 3.80 16.42
C ALA A 13 3.95 3.20 16.93
N ALA A 14 3.91 1.96 17.43
CA ALA A 14 5.12 1.25 17.85
C ALA A 14 6.15 1.25 16.71
N HIS A 15 7.41 1.53 17.05
CA HIS A 15 8.50 1.54 16.07
C HIS A 15 8.71 0.12 15.53
N PHE A 16 8.72 -0.01 14.20
CA PHE A 16 8.99 -1.28 13.52
C PHE A 16 10.10 -1.05 12.49
N ASP A 17 11.30 -1.50 12.86
CA ASP A 17 12.57 -1.28 12.14
C ASP A 17 12.76 -2.26 10.98
N LEU A 18 11.86 -2.22 9.99
CA LEU A 18 12.06 -2.91 8.72
C LEU A 18 12.33 -1.89 7.62
N GLU A 19 13.33 -2.15 6.78
CA GLU A 19 13.63 -1.28 5.66
C GLU A 19 12.40 -1.10 4.74
N PRO A 20 12.17 0.12 4.24
CA PRO A 20 11.11 0.35 3.27
C PRO A 20 11.30 -0.51 2.02
N PHE A 21 10.21 -0.99 1.43
CA PHE A 21 10.25 -1.86 0.24
C PHE A 21 11.11 -1.33 -0.91
N HIS A 22 11.13 -0.01 -1.14
CA HIS A 22 11.93 0.59 -2.21
C HIS A 22 13.45 0.54 -1.99
N VAL A 23 13.88 0.34 -0.73
CA VAL A 23 15.29 0.11 -0.39
C VAL A 23 15.63 -1.35 -0.65
N THR A 24 14.81 -2.28 -0.13
CA THR A 24 15.05 -3.73 -0.28
C THR A 24 14.95 -4.19 -1.73
N ALA A 25 13.98 -3.70 -2.50
CA ALA A 25 13.72 -4.06 -3.89
C ALA A 25 14.29 -3.02 -4.88
N HIS A 26 15.38 -2.32 -4.50
CA HIS A 26 15.93 -1.21 -5.28
C HIS A 26 16.27 -1.62 -6.72
N ARG A 27 16.95 -2.75 -6.88
CA ARG A 27 17.39 -3.25 -8.19
C ARG A 27 16.19 -3.61 -9.06
N GLU A 28 15.23 -4.32 -8.50
CA GLU A 28 14.03 -4.78 -9.18
C GLU A 28 13.17 -3.59 -9.61
N LEU A 29 13.06 -2.55 -8.77
CA LEU A 29 12.31 -1.34 -9.11
C LEU A 29 13.02 -0.44 -10.13
N ALA A 30 14.35 -0.53 -10.23
CA ALA A 30 15.09 0.14 -11.29
C ALA A 30 14.86 -0.52 -12.65
N GLU A 31 14.73 -1.86 -12.68
CA GLU A 31 14.47 -2.65 -13.88
C GLU A 31 12.98 -2.62 -14.28
N PHE A 32 12.10 -2.75 -13.30
CA PHE A 32 10.64 -2.80 -13.46
C PHE A 32 9.97 -1.75 -12.55
N PRO A 33 9.97 -0.47 -12.96
CA PRO A 33 9.38 0.57 -12.15
C PRO A 33 7.84 0.44 -12.12
N LEU A 34 7.23 0.84 -11.01
CA LEU A 34 5.77 0.76 -10.81
C LEU A 34 4.97 1.59 -11.83
N VAL A 35 5.59 2.63 -12.38
CA VAL A 35 5.10 3.45 -13.50
C VAL A 35 6.30 3.83 -14.37
N ALA A 36 6.06 4.19 -15.64
CA ALA A 36 7.12 4.64 -16.52
C ALA A 36 7.87 5.86 -15.91
N PRO A 37 9.21 5.96 -16.09
CA PRO A 37 9.97 7.12 -15.64
C PRO A 37 9.38 8.43 -16.21
N GLY A 38 9.27 9.46 -15.35
CA GLY A 38 8.65 10.73 -15.73
C GLY A 38 7.12 10.71 -15.76
N VAL A 39 6.45 9.63 -15.34
CA VAL A 39 4.99 9.59 -15.14
C VAL A 39 4.68 9.61 -13.66
N CYS A 40 3.75 10.48 -13.23
CA CYS A 40 3.40 10.60 -11.81
C CYS A 40 2.74 9.30 -11.30
N LEU A 41 3.27 8.73 -10.22
CA LEU A 41 2.76 7.49 -9.61
C LEU A 41 1.36 7.64 -9.00
N ASN A 42 0.94 8.85 -8.63
CA ASN A 42 -0.42 9.10 -8.16
C ASN A 42 -1.43 8.87 -9.30
N PRO A 43 -2.34 7.87 -9.21
CA PRO A 43 -3.24 7.49 -10.30
C PRO A 43 -4.29 8.55 -10.60
N MET A 44 -4.55 9.47 -9.65
CA MET A 44 -5.42 10.62 -9.90
C MET A 44 -4.77 11.71 -10.76
N CYS A 45 -3.44 11.69 -10.83
CA CYS A 45 -2.64 12.67 -11.54
C CYS A 45 -2.10 12.10 -12.84
N SER A 46 -1.32 11.01 -12.78
CA SER A 46 -0.73 10.29 -13.93
C SER A 46 -0.04 11.13 -15.01
N ARG A 47 0.18 12.43 -14.78
CA ARG A 47 0.77 13.33 -15.76
C ARG A 47 2.23 13.00 -16.03
N VAL A 48 2.68 13.31 -17.24
CA VAL A 48 4.09 13.33 -17.61
C VAL A 48 4.78 14.55 -16.97
N PHE A 49 6.00 14.38 -16.48
CA PHE A 49 6.84 15.43 -15.92
C PHE A 49 8.32 15.11 -16.18
N ALA A 50 9.17 16.13 -16.27
CA ALA A 50 10.61 15.95 -16.34
C ALA A 50 11.19 15.73 -14.93
N PRO A 51 11.69 14.53 -14.59
CA PRO A 51 12.25 14.28 -13.27
C PRO A 51 13.59 14.99 -13.07
N SER A 52 13.78 15.60 -11.91
CA SER A 52 15.05 16.21 -11.50
C SER A 52 16.06 15.19 -10.95
N ARG A 53 15.56 14.02 -10.55
CA ARG A 53 16.32 12.89 -9.99
C ARG A 53 15.82 11.59 -10.61
N SER A 54 16.72 10.64 -10.84
CA SER A 54 16.39 9.33 -11.45
C SER A 54 15.36 8.53 -10.65
N TRP A 55 15.30 8.71 -9.34
CA TRP A 55 14.36 8.03 -8.43
C TRP A 55 13.05 8.80 -8.19
N GLN A 56 12.86 9.96 -8.81
CA GLN A 56 11.68 10.80 -8.59
C GLN A 56 10.42 10.13 -9.17
N ARG A 57 9.48 9.76 -8.29
CA ARG A 57 8.23 9.05 -8.66
C ARG A 57 7.00 9.96 -8.79
N TYR A 58 7.06 11.17 -8.24
CA TYR A 58 5.94 12.10 -8.19
C TYR A 58 6.32 13.44 -8.82
N CYS A 59 5.35 14.03 -9.50
CA CYS A 59 5.52 15.33 -10.15
C CYS A 59 5.50 16.52 -9.18
N CYS A 60 5.01 16.33 -7.95
CA CYS A 60 4.97 17.33 -6.89
C CYS A 60 4.74 16.67 -5.53
N GLU A 61 4.97 17.45 -4.46
CA GLU A 61 4.80 17.01 -3.07
C GLU A 61 3.34 16.64 -2.73
N THR A 62 2.36 17.35 -3.28
CA THR A 62 0.94 17.05 -3.08
C THR A 62 0.60 15.64 -3.58
N CYS A 63 1.09 15.27 -4.78
CA CYS A 63 0.87 13.93 -5.32
C CYS A 63 1.53 12.84 -4.47
N ARG A 64 2.73 13.10 -3.93
CA ARG A 64 3.39 12.19 -2.98
C ARG A 64 2.53 11.97 -1.74
N LYS A 65 2.07 13.05 -1.09
CA LYS A 65 1.26 12.97 0.14
C LYS A 65 -0.07 12.24 -0.07
N MET A 66 -0.72 12.48 -1.22
CA MET A 66 -1.97 11.80 -1.57
C MET A 66 -1.76 10.29 -1.71
N ASP A 67 -0.71 9.88 -2.42
CA ASP A 67 -0.40 8.46 -2.62
C ASP A 67 0.04 7.80 -1.30
N GLU A 68 0.84 8.46 -0.48
CA GLU A 68 1.21 7.98 0.86
C GLU A 68 -0.01 7.78 1.78
N ALA A 69 -0.99 8.68 1.72
CA ALA A 69 -2.22 8.53 2.47
C ALA A 69 -3.04 7.33 2.01
N GLU A 70 -3.09 7.06 0.70
CA GLU A 70 -3.71 5.86 0.14
C GLU A 70 -2.99 4.59 0.60
N MET A 71 -1.66 4.54 0.45
CA MET A 71 -0.81 3.42 0.88
C MET A 71 -1.00 3.10 2.36
N ARG A 72 -1.06 4.13 3.22
CA ARG A 72 -1.31 3.97 4.66
C ARG A 72 -2.68 3.34 4.94
N ARG A 73 -3.74 3.79 4.25
CA ARG A 73 -5.09 3.23 4.41
C ARG A 73 -5.13 1.75 4.00
N ILE A 74 -4.47 1.40 2.90
CA ILE A 74 -4.39 0.01 2.45
C ILE A 74 -3.59 -0.84 3.43
N GLY A 75 -2.45 -0.36 3.90
CA GLY A 75 -1.65 -1.02 4.94
C GLY A 75 -2.45 -1.29 6.21
N GLN A 76 -3.23 -0.30 6.67
CA GLN A 76 -4.10 -0.45 7.84
C GLN A 76 -5.19 -1.52 7.63
N LYS A 77 -5.78 -1.61 6.43
CA LYS A 77 -6.74 -2.68 6.09
C LYS A 77 -6.10 -4.06 6.04
N ALA A 78 -4.88 -4.15 5.51
CA ALA A 78 -4.16 -5.41 5.32
C ALA A 78 -3.59 -5.97 6.63
N ALA A 79 -3.17 -5.11 7.56
CA ALA A 79 -2.36 -5.50 8.71
C ALA A 79 -2.94 -6.66 9.56
N PRO A 80 -4.24 -6.67 9.95
CA PRO A 80 -4.78 -7.79 10.74
C PRO A 80 -4.74 -9.12 9.98
N ALA A 81 -5.02 -9.09 8.68
CA ALA A 81 -4.99 -10.29 7.85
C ALA A 81 -3.56 -10.80 7.63
N LEU A 82 -2.57 -9.90 7.49
CA LEU A 82 -1.16 -10.30 7.40
C LEU A 82 -0.70 -11.00 8.69
N LEU A 83 -1.08 -10.49 9.86
CA LEU A 83 -0.77 -11.12 11.16
C LEU A 83 -1.44 -12.49 11.29
N ALA A 84 -2.76 -12.57 11.07
CA ALA A 84 -3.52 -13.80 11.19
C ALA A 84 -3.05 -14.89 10.20
N TRP A 85 -2.68 -14.50 8.98
CA TRP A 85 -2.05 -15.42 8.04
C TRP A 85 -0.68 -15.91 8.54
N ARG A 86 0.16 -15.01 9.09
CA ARG A 86 1.47 -15.41 9.63
C ARG A 86 1.34 -16.36 10.81
N MET A 87 0.38 -16.13 11.72
CA MET A 87 0.12 -16.98 12.89
C MET A 87 -0.20 -18.42 12.49
N GLY A 88 -1.09 -18.62 11.52
CA GLY A 88 -1.48 -19.97 11.09
C GLY A 88 -0.76 -20.50 9.85
N LYS A 89 0.38 -19.92 9.43
CA LYS A 89 1.07 -20.30 8.17
C LYS A 89 1.51 -21.77 8.16
N TYR A 90 1.92 -22.29 9.31
CA TYR A 90 2.44 -23.65 9.48
C TYR A 90 1.66 -24.48 10.51
N GLU A 91 0.48 -24.01 10.91
CA GLU A 91 -0.36 -24.69 11.89
C GLU A 91 -0.88 -26.02 11.36
N LYS A 92 -0.89 -27.07 12.19
CA LYS A 92 -1.28 -28.44 11.81
C LYS A 92 -2.34 -29.07 12.71
N GLN A 93 -2.49 -28.59 13.95
CA GLN A 93 -3.34 -29.15 14.98
C GLN A 93 -4.60 -28.31 15.17
N ASP A 94 -4.47 -27.00 15.39
CA ASP A 94 -5.60 -26.10 15.60
C ASP A 94 -6.37 -25.80 14.30
N ALA A 95 -7.57 -26.36 14.18
CA ALA A 95 -8.43 -26.18 13.01
C ALA A 95 -8.95 -24.74 12.87
N GLY A 96 -9.21 -24.05 13.98
CA GLY A 96 -9.67 -22.67 13.99
C GLY A 96 -8.59 -21.71 13.49
N LEU A 97 -7.36 -21.87 13.97
CA LEU A 97 -6.23 -21.05 13.52
C LEU A 97 -5.89 -21.28 12.04
N ARG A 98 -6.00 -22.53 11.55
CA ARG A 98 -5.87 -22.82 10.10
C ARG A 98 -6.97 -22.16 9.28
N ALA A 99 -8.23 -22.22 9.74
CA ALA A 99 -9.36 -21.60 9.05
C ALA A 99 -9.19 -20.08 8.98
N LEU A 100 -8.79 -19.45 10.10
CA LEU A 100 -8.48 -18.03 10.16
C LEU A 100 -7.37 -17.65 9.18
N SER A 101 -6.23 -18.35 9.20
CA SER A 101 -5.10 -18.13 8.29
C SER A 101 -5.51 -18.23 6.82
N ARG A 102 -6.36 -19.20 6.46
CA ARG A 102 -6.92 -19.33 5.11
C ARG A 102 -7.79 -18.14 4.73
N ALA A 103 -8.71 -17.74 5.62
CA ALA A 103 -9.56 -16.58 5.39
C ALA A 103 -8.74 -15.29 5.20
N SER A 104 -7.68 -15.12 6.00
CA SER A 104 -6.77 -13.98 5.91
C SER A 104 -5.99 -13.94 4.61
N ARG A 105 -5.44 -15.09 4.15
CA ARG A 105 -4.77 -15.17 2.85
C ARG A 105 -5.72 -14.78 1.72
N ASN A 106 -6.94 -15.31 1.73
CA ASN A 106 -7.96 -14.99 0.73
C ASN A 106 -8.31 -13.50 0.74
N TYR A 107 -8.45 -12.90 1.93
CA TYR A 107 -8.70 -11.47 2.08
C TYR A 107 -7.57 -10.63 1.48
N VAL A 108 -6.31 -10.94 1.79
CA VAL A 108 -5.14 -10.20 1.26
C VAL A 108 -5.11 -10.26 -0.26
N THR A 109 -5.34 -11.44 -0.85
CA THR A 109 -5.39 -11.60 -2.31
C THR A 109 -6.51 -10.77 -2.94
N ARG A 110 -7.71 -10.76 -2.32
CA ARG A 110 -8.82 -9.93 -2.80
C ARG A 110 -8.51 -8.44 -2.71
N LEU A 111 -7.98 -7.99 -1.57
CA LEU A 111 -7.59 -6.60 -1.34
C LEU A 111 -6.57 -6.13 -2.39
N GLN A 112 -5.53 -6.93 -2.65
CA GLN A 112 -4.52 -6.62 -3.67
C GLN A 112 -5.14 -6.49 -5.07
N SER A 113 -6.02 -7.43 -5.44
CA SER A 113 -6.69 -7.44 -6.74
C SER A 113 -7.61 -6.23 -6.93
N GLU A 114 -8.46 -5.95 -5.94
CA GLU A 114 -9.41 -4.84 -5.99
C GLU A 114 -8.69 -3.49 -6.00
N TRP A 115 -7.67 -3.33 -5.15
CA TRP A 115 -6.90 -2.10 -5.09
C TRP A 115 -6.10 -1.84 -6.38
N TYR A 116 -5.45 -2.87 -6.93
CA TYR A 116 -4.75 -2.74 -8.21
C TYR A 116 -5.71 -2.35 -9.34
N ARG A 117 -6.88 -3.01 -9.41
CA ARG A 117 -7.92 -2.70 -10.40
C ARG A 117 -8.41 -1.26 -10.28
N ASP A 118 -8.68 -0.79 -9.07
CA ASP A 118 -9.09 0.60 -8.80
C ASP A 118 -8.03 1.60 -9.27
N ARG A 119 -6.75 1.38 -8.94
CA ARG A 119 -5.66 2.24 -9.40
C ARG A 119 -5.55 2.29 -10.92
N MET A 120 -5.67 1.13 -11.58
CA MET A 120 -5.64 1.06 -13.04
C MET A 120 -6.82 1.79 -13.68
N ALA A 121 -8.03 1.68 -13.11
CA ALA A 121 -9.20 2.40 -13.59
C ALA A 121 -8.99 3.92 -13.52
N ARG A 122 -8.60 4.45 -12.35
CA ARG A 122 -8.34 5.89 -12.15
C ARG A 122 -7.24 6.43 -13.07
N ALA A 123 -6.16 5.67 -13.26
CA ALA A 123 -5.09 6.05 -14.17
C ALA A 123 -5.54 6.05 -15.65
N SER A 124 -6.42 5.11 -16.03
CA SER A 124 -6.96 5.03 -17.39
C SER A 124 -7.95 6.16 -17.70
N GLU A 125 -8.82 6.50 -16.75
CA GLU A 125 -9.75 7.63 -16.86
C GLU A 125 -8.98 8.92 -17.12
N ARG A 126 -7.84 9.14 -16.45
CA ARG A 126 -7.02 10.33 -16.70
C ARG A 126 -6.39 10.38 -18.08
N ARG A 127 -5.88 9.26 -18.59
CA ARG A 127 -5.29 9.20 -19.94
C ARG A 127 -6.29 9.43 -21.07
N GLN A 128 -7.59 9.29 -20.81
CA GLN A 128 -8.64 9.57 -21.80
C GLN A 128 -9.04 11.05 -21.87
N HIS A 129 -8.64 11.85 -20.88
CA HIS A 129 -9.00 13.27 -20.77
C HIS A 129 -7.83 14.22 -21.08
N ASP A 130 -6.64 13.69 -21.38
CA ASP A 130 -5.45 14.40 -21.85
C ASP A 130 -5.30 14.22 -23.38
#